data_AF-A0A4Z0PGH3-F1
#
_entry.id   AF-A0A4Z0PGH3-F1
#
_cell.length_a   1.000
_cell.length_b   1.000
_cell.length_c   1.000
_cell.angle_alpha   90.00
_cell.angle_beta   90.00
_cell.angle_gamma   90.00
#
_symmetry.space_group_name_H-M   'P 1'
#
loop_
_entity.id
_entity.type
_entity.pdbx_description
1 polymer ?
#
loop_
_entity_poly.entity_id
_entity_poly.type
_entity_poly.pdbx_seq_one_letter_code
_entity_poly.pdbx_strand_id
1 'polypeptide(L)' 'MKADELTQWRHVMASLYQEHAPQLPDTTSRCITLPGPVTYQAFVFTLEEVFLLHDLLMAAGLLLEAEAILAEGTAL' A
#
# COMPACT_ATOMS: atom_id res chain seq x y z
N MET A 1 6.98 -18.03 -4.75
CA MET A 1 8.07 -17.22 -5.35
C MET A 1 9.32 -17.49 -4.54
N LYS A 2 10.43 -17.91 -5.16
CA LYS A 2 11.68 -18.16 -4.42
C LYS A 2 12.23 -16.82 -3.91
N ALA A 3 12.80 -16.78 -2.71
CA ALA A 3 13.28 -15.54 -2.09
C ALA A 3 14.32 -14.78 -2.96
N ASP A 4 15.09 -15.50 -3.78
CA ASP A 4 16.04 -14.93 -4.73
C ASP A 4 15.37 -14.19 -5.90
N GLU A 5 14.24 -14.70 -6.40
CA GLU A 5 13.49 -14.06 -7.51
C GLU A 5 12.91 -12.72 -7.07
N LEU A 6 12.39 -12.64 -5.84
CA LEU A 6 11.88 -11.41 -5.25
C LEU A 6 13.01 -10.37 -5.09
N THR A 7 14.17 -10.81 -4.62
CA THR A 7 15.32 -9.92 -4.40
C THR A 7 15.85 -9.37 -5.72
N GLN A 8 15.97 -10.22 -6.74
CA GLN A 8 16.39 -9.81 -8.07
C GLN A 8 15.38 -8.85 -8.71
N TRP A 9 14.07 -9.14 -8.58
CA TRP A 9 13.02 -8.28 -9.08
C TRP A 9 13.03 -6.89 -8.43
N ARG A 10 13.18 -6.82 -7.09
CA ARG A 10 13.29 -5.54 -6.37
C ARG A 10 14.50 -4.73 -6.84
N HIS A 11 15.62 -5.40 -7.11
CA HIS A 11 16.83 -4.73 -7.59
C HIS A 11 16.61 -4.12 -8.98
N VAL A 12 16.05 -4.89 -9.92
CA VAL A 12 15.74 -4.41 -11.29
C VAL A 12 14.76 -3.24 -11.24
N MET A 13 13.70 -3.33 -10.42
CA MET A 13 12.74 -2.25 -10.26
C MET A 13 13.36 -1.00 -9.65
N ALA A 14 14.25 -1.14 -8.65
CA ALA A 14 14.95 -0.02 -8.05
C ALA A 14 15.83 0.70 -9.07
N SER A 15 16.60 -0.03 -9.89
CA SER A 15 17.43 0.55 -10.95
C SER A 15 16.59 1.31 -11.98
N LEU A 16 15.54 0.69 -12.51
CA LEU A 16 14.64 1.33 -13.48
C LEU A 16 13.95 2.55 -12.89
N TYR A 17 13.53 2.48 -11.64
CA TYR A 17 12.92 3.62 -10.95
C TYR A 17 13.92 4.75 -10.75
N GLN A 18 15.17 4.45 -10.43
CA GLN A 18 16.20 5.47 -10.21
C GLN A 18 16.59 6.19 -11.52
N GLU A 19 16.55 5.49 -12.65
CA GLU A 19 16.80 6.05 -13.98
C GLU A 19 15.63 6.88 -14.52
N HIS A 20 14.39 6.43 -14.31
CA HIS A 20 13.21 7.02 -14.93
C HIS A 20 12.38 7.93 -14.01
N ALA A 21 12.49 7.79 -12.70
CA ALA A 21 11.72 8.61 -11.80
C ALA A 21 12.29 10.04 -11.76
N PRO A 22 11.43 11.08 -11.81
CA PRO A 22 11.88 12.45 -11.69
C PRO A 22 12.66 12.63 -10.39
N GLN A 23 13.95 13.01 -10.47
CA GLN A 23 14.75 13.29 -9.28
C GLN A 23 14.23 14.57 -8.62
N LEU A 24 13.21 14.41 -7.80
CA LEU A 24 12.61 15.47 -7.03
C LEU A 24 13.53 15.72 -5.82
N PRO A 25 13.92 16.98 -5.57
CA PRO A 25 14.82 17.32 -4.46
C PRO A 25 14.17 17.07 -3.08
N ASP A 26 12.84 16.93 -3.05
CA ASP A 26 12.07 16.65 -1.85
C ASP A 26 11.27 15.36 -2.03
N THR A 27 11.55 14.33 -1.25
CA THR A 27 10.83 13.05 -1.31
C THR A 27 9.39 13.17 -0.84
N THR A 28 9.07 14.17 -0.01
CA THR A 28 7.69 14.44 0.44
C THR A 28 6.82 15.02 -0.67
N SER A 29 7.42 15.55 -1.74
CA SER A 29 6.69 16.03 -2.91
C SER A 29 6.13 14.91 -3.80
N ARG A 30 6.54 13.64 -3.57
CA ARG A 30 6.00 12.48 -4.27
C ARG A 30 4.70 12.03 -3.61
N CYS A 31 3.61 12.69 -3.99
CA CYS A 31 2.29 12.36 -3.49
C CYS A 31 1.48 11.55 -4.52
N ILE A 32 0.72 10.57 -4.02
CA ILE A 32 -0.34 9.88 -4.74
C ILE A 32 -1.66 10.47 -4.29
N THR A 33 -2.52 10.79 -5.25
CA THR A 33 -3.88 11.27 -4.97
C THR A 33 -4.85 10.13 -5.24
N LEU A 34 -5.61 9.73 -4.23
CA LEU A 34 -6.68 8.75 -4.33
C LEU A 34 -8.03 9.46 -4.29
N PRO A 35 -8.97 9.16 -5.22
CA PRO A 35 -10.31 9.70 -5.15
C PRO A 35 -11.02 9.17 -3.90
N GLY A 36 -11.73 10.04 -3.20
CA GLY A 36 -12.55 9.69 -2.05
C GLY A 36 -13.94 9.16 -2.47
N PRO A 37 -14.74 8.71 -1.48
CA PRO A 37 -16.08 8.18 -1.72
C PRO A 37 -17.10 9.24 -2.18
N VAL A 38 -16.75 10.53 -2.11
CA VAL A 38 -17.59 11.64 -2.59
C VAL A 38 -16.85 12.47 -3.64
N THR A 39 -17.60 13.04 -4.58
CA THR A 39 -17.12 13.65 -5.84
C THR A 39 -16.09 14.78 -5.67
N TYR A 40 -15.94 15.33 -4.47
CA TYR A 40 -15.05 16.47 -4.18
C TYR A 40 -14.03 16.18 -3.07
N GLN A 41 -13.83 14.91 -2.72
CA GLN A 41 -12.84 14.49 -1.75
C GLN A 41 -11.70 13.78 -2.47
N ALA A 42 -10.48 14.20 -2.19
CA ALA A 42 -9.27 13.54 -2.64
C ALA A 42 -8.35 13.37 -1.43
N PHE A 43 -7.82 12.17 -1.27
CA PHE A 43 -6.83 11.88 -0.25
C PHE A 43 -5.46 11.96 -0.89
N VAL A 44 -4.58 12.76 -0.30
CA VAL A 44 -3.21 12.95 -0.78
C VAL A 44 -2.29 12.28 0.22
N PHE A 45 -1.47 11.36 -0.27
CA PHE A 45 -0.52 10.62 0.55
C PHE A 45 0.86 10.73 -0.06
N THR A 46 1.87 10.97 0.76
CA THR A 46 3.26 10.69 0.37
C THR A 46 3.42 9.18 0.13
N LEU A 47 4.45 8.80 -0.64
CA LEU A 47 4.74 7.38 -0.87
C LEU A 47 4.96 6.57 0.43
N GLU A 48 5.53 7.20 1.46
CA GLU A 48 5.70 6.58 2.78
C GLU A 48 4.35 6.32 3.46
N GLU A 49 3.46 7.32 3.47
CA GLU A 49 2.11 7.16 4.00
C GLU A 49 1.30 6.11 3.25
N VAL A 50 1.49 5.95 1.94
CA VAL A 50 0.86 4.87 1.16
C VAL A 50 1.33 3.49 1.63
N PHE A 51 2.62 3.33 1.94
CA PHE A 51 3.14 2.08 2.44
C PHE A 51 2.53 1.73 3.82
N LEU A 52 2.47 2.72 4.72
CA LEU A 52 1.84 2.55 6.03
C LEU A 52 0.34 2.26 5.92
N LEU A 53 -0.35 2.92 4.98
CA LEU A 53 -1.78 2.72 4.74
C LEU A 53 -2.06 1.29 4.24
N HIS A 54 -1.22 0.76 3.35
CA HIS A 54 -1.33 -0.63 2.89
C HIS A 54 -1.30 -1.61 4.07
N ASP A 55 -0.30 -1.48 4.95
CA ASP A 55 -0.14 -2.39 6.08
C ASP A 55 -1.32 -2.29 7.07
N LEU A 56 -1.82 -1.07 7.31
CA LEU A 56 -2.98 -0.83 8.15
C LEU A 56 -4.27 -1.43 7.53
N LEU A 57 -4.47 -1.28 6.22
CA LEU A 57 -5.63 -1.85 5.52
C LEU A 57 -5.57 -3.38 5.51
N MET A 58 -4.39 -3.97 5.31
CA MET A 58 -4.20 -5.42 5.38
C MET A 58 -4.52 -5.96 6.79
N ALA A 59 -4.03 -5.28 7.83
CA ALA A 59 -4.34 -5.66 9.22
C ALA A 59 -5.84 -5.52 9.53
N ALA A 60 -6.47 -4.44 9.08
CA ALA A 60 -7.91 -4.23 9.26
C ALA A 60 -8.74 -5.31 8.53
N GLY A 61 -8.34 -5.70 7.32
CA GLY A 61 -8.97 -6.80 6.59
C GLY A 61 -8.91 -8.13 7.35
N LEU A 62 -7.74 -8.50 7.87
CA LEU A 62 -7.57 -9.72 8.68
C LEU A 62 -8.43 -9.70 9.95
N LEU A 63 -8.55 -8.55 10.61
CA LEU A 63 -9.42 -8.40 11.79
C LEU A 63 -10.89 -8.59 11.43
N LEU A 64 -11.35 -8.01 10.31
CA LEU A 64 -12.72 -8.17 9.85
C LEU A 64 -13.03 -9.63 9.44
N GLU A 65 -12.08 -10.32 8.83
CA GLU A 65 -12.21 -11.76 8.53
C GLU A 65 -12.31 -12.59 9.81
N ALA A 66 -11.47 -12.29 10.82
CA ALA A 66 -11.54 -12.97 12.11
C ALA A 66 -12.89 -12.75 12.82
N GLU A 67 -13.39 -11.52 12.83
CA GLU A 67 -14.72 -11.18 13.34
C GLU A 67 -15.82 -11.95 12.60
N ALA A 68 -15.74 -12.07 11.27
CA ALA A 68 -16.70 -12.85 10.48
C ALA A 68 -16.70 -14.35 10.86
N ILE A 69 -15.52 -14.96 11.02
CA ILE A 69 -15.38 -16.35 11.45
C ILE A 69 -15.97 -16.55 12.86
N LEU A 70 -15.72 -15.62 13.78
CA LEU A 70 -16.28 -15.66 15.14
C LEU A 70 -17.80 -15.49 15.15
N ALA A 71 -18.33 -14.64 14.26
CA ALA A 71 -19.77 -14.44 14.09
C ALA A 71 -20.48 -15.68 13.52
N GLU A 72 -19.83 -16.40 12.59
CA GLU A 72 -20.35 -17.69 12.09
C GLU A 72 -20.29 -18.80 13.15
N GLY A 73 -19.25 -18.80 14.00
CA GLY A 73 -19.10 -19.76 15.10
C GLY A 73 -20.04 -19.56 16.30
N THR A 74 -20.72 -18.42 16.39
CA THR A 74 -21.67 -18.08 17.47
C THR A 74 -23.14 -18.39 17.11
N ALA A 75 -23.41 -18.94 15.93
CA ALA A 75 -24.75 -19.32 15.47
C ALA A 75 -25.20 -20.73 15.92
N LEU A 76 -24.80 -21.18 17.13
CA LEU A 76 -25.21 -22.45 17.75
C LEU A 76 -26.02 -22.20 19.03
#